data_AF-A0A4Q8QZU1-F1
#
_entry.id   AF-A0A4Q8QZU1-F1
#
_cell.length_a   1.000
_cell.length_b   1.000
_cell.length_c   1.000
_cell.angle_alpha   90.00
_cell.angle_beta   90.00
_cell.angle_gamma   90.00
#
_symmetry.space_group_name_H-M   'P 1'
#
loop_
_entity.id
_entity.type
_entity.pdbx_description
1 polymer ?
#
loop_
_entity_poly.entity_id
_entity_poly.type
_entity_poly.pdbx_seq_one_letter_code
_entity_poly.pdbx_strand_id
1 'polypeptide(L)'
;MNLTEVQDHAIQARMALIVGAKAFDRLFAGIHFDELDGDILFVYAKDEEAAAGVEDNFSLQIQIAASKVLKRQVNIVMVLPKQFVH
;
A
#
# COMPACT_ATOMS: atom_id res chain seq x y z
N MET A 1 -14.06 3.25 2.79
CA MET A 1 -13.92 4.60 2.16
C MET A 1 -12.87 4.52 1.08
N ASN A 2 -13.20 4.95 -0.13
CA ASN A 2 -12.23 4.91 -1.22
C ASN A 2 -11.22 6.04 -1.03
N LEU A 3 -9.95 5.70 -1.20
CA LEU A 3 -8.88 6.68 -1.24
C LEU A 3 -8.99 7.47 -2.54
N THR A 4 -8.70 8.75 -2.43
CA THR A 4 -8.50 9.59 -3.61
C THR A 4 -7.13 9.30 -4.22
N GLU A 5 -6.94 9.55 -5.51
CA GLU A 5 -5.64 9.43 -6.18
C GLU A 5 -4.54 10.24 -5.46
N VAL A 6 -4.89 11.40 -4.89
CA VAL A 6 -3.94 12.22 -4.12
C VAL A 6 -3.49 11.51 -2.85
N GLN A 7 -4.40 10.81 -2.16
CA GLN A 7 -4.07 10.06 -0.95
C GLN A 7 -3.23 8.82 -1.29
N ASP A 8 -3.62 8.08 -2.33
CA ASP A 8 -2.86 6.94 -2.85
C ASP A 8 -1.42 7.36 -3.21
N HIS A 9 -1.26 8.35 -4.09
CA HIS A 9 0.06 8.86 -4.48
C HIS A 9 0.86 9.42 -3.29
N ALA A 10 0.20 10.06 -2.32
CA ALA A 10 0.89 10.55 -1.12
C ALA A 10 1.44 9.41 -0.24
N ILE A 11 0.73 8.28 -0.16
CA ILE A 11 1.21 7.08 0.54
C ILE A 11 2.38 6.47 -0.25
N GLN A 12 2.23 6.32 -1.57
CA GLN A 12 3.30 5.81 -2.44
C GLN A 12 4.60 6.64 -2.31
N ALA A 13 4.50 7.97 -2.37
CA ALA A 13 5.65 8.87 -2.25
C ALA A 13 6.35 8.73 -0.88
N ARG A 14 5.58 8.60 0.21
CA ARG A 14 6.14 8.36 1.54
C ARG A 14 6.84 7.01 1.62
N MET A 15 6.24 5.97 1.05
CA MET A 15 6.84 4.63 1.03
C MET A 15 8.14 4.62 0.21
N ALA A 16 8.21 5.32 -0.92
CA ALA A 16 9.42 5.44 -1.72
C ALA A 16 10.61 5.99 -0.90
N LEU A 17 10.36 6.98 -0.03
CA LEU A 17 11.38 7.53 0.88
C LEU A 17 11.78 6.54 1.98
N ILE A 18 10.86 5.69 2.45
CA ILE A 18 11.09 4.74 3.55
C ILE A 18 11.84 3.50 3.06
N VAL A 19 11.43 2.92 1.93
CA VAL A 19 11.95 1.62 1.46
C VAL A 19 13.16 1.77 0.52
N GLY A 20 13.36 2.98 -0.01
CA GLY A 20 14.41 3.28 -0.98
C GLY A 20 14.13 2.77 -2.39
N ALA A 21 14.84 3.31 -3.37
CA ALA A 21 14.53 3.14 -4.79
C ALA A 21 14.44 1.68 -5.25
N LYS A 22 15.37 0.82 -4.82
CA LYS A 22 15.43 -0.58 -5.28
C LYS A 22 14.25 -1.42 -4.78
N ALA A 23 13.88 -1.28 -3.51
CA ALA A 23 12.75 -2.01 -2.95
C ALA A 23 11.42 -1.46 -3.49
N PHE A 24 11.34 -0.14 -3.65
CA PHE A 24 10.17 0.51 -4.22
C PHE A 24 9.92 0.03 -5.66
N ASP A 25 10.94 0.08 -6.52
CA ASP A 25 10.84 -0.36 -7.91
C ASP A 25 10.45 -1.85 -8.02
N ARG A 26 11.04 -2.72 -7.17
CA ARG A 26 10.73 -4.15 -7.23
C ARG A 26 9.31 -4.47 -6.76
N LEU A 27 8.91 -3.97 -5.59
CA LEU A 27 7.74 -4.44 -4.84
C LEU A 27 6.53 -3.49 -4.91
N PHE A 28 6.78 -2.18 -5.06
CA PHE A 28 5.73 -1.17 -5.09
C PHE A 28 5.40 -0.69 -6.51
N ALA A 29 6.06 -1.21 -7.55
CA ALA A 29 5.71 -0.91 -8.93
C ALA A 29 4.25 -1.29 -9.23
N GLY A 30 3.46 -0.29 -9.63
CA GLY A 30 2.03 -0.47 -9.93
C GLY A 30 1.16 -0.74 -8.71
N ILE A 31 1.67 -0.53 -7.49
CA ILE A 31 0.89 -0.64 -6.25
C ILE A 31 -0.26 0.38 -6.25
N HIS A 32 -1.39 0.01 -5.67
CA HIS A 32 -2.56 0.87 -5.57
C HIS A 32 -3.16 0.77 -4.16
N PHE A 33 -3.23 1.88 -3.44
CA PHE A 33 -3.90 1.97 -2.15
C PHE A 33 -5.36 2.37 -2.39
N ASP A 34 -6.29 1.44 -2.19
CA ASP A 34 -7.64 1.56 -2.77
C ASP A 34 -8.71 2.01 -1.77
N GLU A 35 -8.93 1.22 -0.72
CA GLU A 35 -10.01 1.46 0.23
C GLU A 35 -9.52 1.27 1.67
N LEU A 36 -9.98 2.15 2.57
CA LEU A 36 -9.96 1.95 4.01
C LEU A 36 -11.36 1.57 4.50
N ASP A 37 -11.61 0.29 4.79
CA ASP A 37 -12.84 -0.19 5.44
C ASP A 37 -12.59 -0.42 6.93
N GLY A 38 -13.35 0.24 7.79
CA GLY A 38 -13.05 0.28 9.22
C GLY A 38 -11.64 0.83 9.50
N ASP A 39 -10.72 -0.04 9.91
CA ASP A 39 -9.30 0.21 10.14
C ASP A 39 -8.39 -0.69 9.26
N ILE A 40 -8.98 -1.35 8.25
CA ILE A 40 -8.34 -2.23 7.28
C ILE A 40 -8.10 -1.48 5.97
N LEU A 41 -6.83 -1.30 5.60
CA LEU A 41 -6.43 -0.73 4.33
C LEU A 41 -6.20 -1.83 3.28
N PHE A 42 -6.95 -1.78 2.19
CA PHE A 42 -6.81 -2.65 1.04
C PHE A 42 -5.77 -2.09 0.07
N VAL A 43 -4.79 -2.92 -0.28
CA VAL A 43 -3.66 -2.56 -1.13
C VAL A 43 -3.52 -3.59 -2.22
N TYR A 44 -3.38 -3.15 -3.46
CA TYR A 44 -3.24 -4.05 -4.60
C TYR A 44 -1.84 -3.95 -5.19
N ALA A 45 -1.06 -5.04 -5.07
CA ALA A 45 0.26 -5.18 -5.66
C ALA A 45 0.18 -5.81 -7.06
N LYS A 46 1.24 -5.69 -7.87
CA LYS A 46 1.23 -6.16 -9.27
C LYS A 46 1.02 -7.67 -9.45
N ASP A 47 1.46 -8.48 -8.50
CA ASP A 47 1.42 -9.95 -8.53
C ASP A 47 1.53 -10.51 -7.10
N GLU A 48 1.46 -11.84 -6.98
CA GLU A 48 1.49 -12.56 -5.70
C GLU A 48 2.84 -12.43 -4.99
N GLU A 49 3.97 -12.46 -5.72
CA GLU A 49 5.30 -12.28 -5.15
C GLU A 49 5.44 -10.87 -4.53
N ALA A 50 4.98 -9.85 -5.25
CA ALA A 50 4.99 -8.48 -4.75
C ALA A 50 4.03 -8.31 -3.57
N ALA A 51 2.84 -8.90 -3.63
CA ALA A 51 1.87 -8.83 -2.54
C ALA A 51 2.44 -9.40 -1.23
N ALA A 52 2.94 -10.64 -1.28
CA ALA A 52 3.59 -11.29 -0.14
C ALA A 52 4.81 -10.51 0.34
N GLY A 53 5.65 -10.05 -0.60
CA GLY A 53 6.83 -9.25 -0.28
C GLY A 53 6.50 -7.92 0.40
N VAL A 54 5.42 -7.24 0.02
CA VAL A 54 4.95 -6.02 0.67
C VAL A 54 4.35 -6.32 2.04
N GLU A 55 3.52 -7.36 2.14
CA GLU A 55 2.86 -7.76 3.37
C GLU A 55 3.86 -8.13 4.47
N ASP A 56 4.81 -9.01 4.15
CA ASP A 56 5.80 -9.54 5.11
C ASP A 56 6.78 -8.47 5.60
N ASN A 57 7.15 -7.52 4.73
CA ASN A 57 8.28 -6.62 5.01
C ASN A 57 7.85 -5.17 5.33
N PHE A 58 6.66 -4.73 4.91
CA PHE A 58 6.33 -3.29 4.90
C PHE A 58 4.94 -2.94 5.45
N SER A 59 4.16 -3.90 5.92
CA SER A 59 2.81 -3.65 6.46
C SER A 59 2.78 -2.58 7.55
N LEU A 60 3.70 -2.64 8.51
CA LEU A 60 3.75 -1.65 9.61
C LEU A 60 4.08 -0.23 9.09
N GLN A 61 5.00 -0.12 8.15
CA GLN A 61 5.39 1.16 7.55
C GLN A 61 4.24 1.75 6.73
N ILE A 62 3.49 0.90 6.02
CA ILE A 62 2.26 1.30 5.32
C ILE A 62 1.22 1.79 6.31
N GLN A 63 0.96 1.07 7.41
CA GLN A 63 0.02 1.51 8.46
C GLN A 63 0.36 2.92 8.96
N ILE A 64 1.63 3.16 9.29
CA ILE A 64 2.10 4.46 9.79
C ILE A 64 1.98 5.55 8.71
N ALA A 65 2.37 5.25 7.48
CA ALA A 65 2.33 6.20 6.37
C ALA A 65 0.87 6.58 6.01
N ALA A 66 0.02 5.57 5.82
CA ALA A 66 -1.40 5.73 5.54
C ALA A 66 -2.12 6.44 6.66
N SER A 67 -1.86 6.09 7.93
CA SER A 67 -2.51 6.76 9.07
C SER A 67 -2.24 8.27 9.10
N LYS A 68 -1.02 8.67 8.75
CA LYS A 68 -0.63 10.08 8.67
C LYS A 68 -1.27 10.81 7.48
N VAL A 69 -1.39 10.14 6.32
CA VAL A 69 -2.01 10.74 5.13
C VAL A 69 -3.52 10.88 5.30
N LEU A 70 -4.16 9.83 5.82
CA LEU A 70 -5.62 9.76 5.98
C LEU A 70 -6.11 10.47 7.24
N LYS A 71 -5.20 10.88 8.14
CA LYS A 71 -5.51 11.46 9.47
C LYS A 71 -6.48 10.56 10.27
N ARG A 72 -6.36 9.25 10.08
CA ARG A 72 -7.20 8.22 10.69
C ARG A 72 -6.33 7.00 10.97
N GLN A 73 -6.60 6.28 12.04
CA GLN A 73 -5.83 5.08 12.40
C GLN A 73 -6.09 3.95 11.40
N VAL A 74 -5.01 3.38 10.87
CA VAL A 74 -4.98 2.14 10.08
C VAL A 74 -4.27 1.09 10.93
N ASN A 75 -4.95 -0.01 11.24
CA ASN A 75 -4.41 -1.07 12.11
C ASN A 75 -4.07 -2.34 11.33
N ILE A 76 -4.74 -2.57 10.19
CA ILE A 76 -4.54 -3.74 9.35
C ILE A 76 -4.27 -3.27 7.92
N VAL A 77 -3.29 -3.88 7.28
CA VAL A 77 -3.01 -3.69 5.84
C VAL A 77 -3.20 -5.05 5.20
N MET A 78 -4.17 -5.14 4.29
CA MET A 78 -4.41 -6.34 3.52
C MET A 78 -3.88 -6.12 2.11
N VAL A 79 -2.81 -6.83 1.78
CA VAL A 79 -2.17 -6.73 0.47
C VAL A 79 -2.66 -7.87 -0.39
N LEU A 80 -3.23 -7.54 -1.54
CA LEU A 80 -3.79 -8.48 -2.49
C LEU A 80 -3.03 -8.37 -3.81
N PRO A 81 -2.78 -9.48 -4.51
CA PRO A 81 -2.31 -9.40 -5.89
C PRO A 81 -3.43 -8.82 -6.77
N LYS A 82 -3.07 -7.94 -7.70
CA LYS A 82 -3.95 -7.53 -8.79
C LYS A 82 -4.27 -8.77 -9.61
N GLN A 83 -5.48 -9.29 -9.45
CA GLN A 83 -6.00 -10.28 -10.38
C GLN A 83 -6.29 -9.55 -11.69
N PHE A 84 -5.52 -9.84 -12.73
CA PHE A 84 -5.94 -9.50 -14.09
C PHE A 84 -7.21 -10.30 -14.35
N VAL A 85 -8.37 -9.66 -14.21
CA VAL A 85 -9.59 -10.17 -14.82
C VAL A 85 -9.38 -10.00 -16.34
N HIS A 86 -9.09 -11.09 -17.03
CA HIS A 86 -9.15 -11.16 -18.49
C HIS A 86 -10.60 -11.11 -18.97
#